data_AF-A0A9D1MY98-F1
#
_entry.id   AF-A0A9D1MY98-F1
#
_cell.length_a   1.000
_cell.length_b   1.000
_cell.length_c   1.000
_cell.angle_alpha   90.00
_cell.angle_beta   90.00
_cell.angle_gamma   90.00
#
_symmetry.space_group_name_H-M   'P 1'
#
loop_
_entity.id
_entity.type
_entity.pdbx_description
1 polymer ?
#
loop_
_entity_poly.entity_id
_entity_poly.type
_entity_poly.pdbx_seq_one_letter_code
_entity_poly.pdbx_strand_id
1 'polypeptide(L)'
;MNEISQIVETALTSLTKAAEVNTIIGAPIVTADGATVMPVSQVTFAFMAGGGEYGEKPRREGNFAGGSGGGATLTPVGFLVIDRSGVRMIESGGALDKIADAAKNIADAFRGQ
;
A
#
# COMPACT_ATOMS: atom_id res chain seq x y z
N MET A 1 -10.46 -20.21 -19.46
CA MET A 1 -10.36 -18.79 -19.06
C MET A 1 -8.95 -18.60 -18.53
N ASN A 2 -8.17 -17.68 -19.10
CA ASN A 2 -6.72 -17.60 -18.85
C ASN A 2 -6.43 -17.37 -17.36
N GLU A 3 -5.52 -18.15 -16.77
CA GLU A 3 -5.16 -18.04 -15.34
C GLU A 3 -4.55 -16.67 -14.99
N ILE A 4 -3.92 -16.02 -15.96
CA ILE A 4 -3.44 -14.63 -15.85
C ILE A 4 -4.60 -13.66 -15.58
N SER A 5 -5.78 -13.90 -16.18
CA SER A 5 -6.95 -13.04 -15.97
C SER A 5 -7.42 -13.08 -14.52
N GLN A 6 -7.37 -14.25 -13.85
CA GLN A 6 -7.77 -14.37 -12.44
C GLN A 6 -6.84 -13.60 -11.51
N ILE A 7 -5.53 -13.60 -11.79
CA ILE A 7 -4.55 -12.87 -10.99
C ILE A 7 -4.73 -11.35 -11.17
N VAL A 8 -4.90 -10.90 -12.41
CA VAL A 8 -5.13 -9.47 -12.73
C VAL A 8 -6.45 -8.99 -12.13
N GLU A 9 -7.51 -9.79 -12.19
CA GLU A 9 -8.82 -9.48 -11.61
C GLU A 9 -8.75 -9.36 -10.07
N THR A 10 -7.99 -10.24 -9.41
CA THR A 10 -7.74 -10.16 -7.95
C THR A 10 -6.97 -8.89 -7.58
N ALA A 11 -5.96 -8.51 -8.37
CA ALA A 11 -5.19 -7.30 -8.16
C ALA A 11 -6.06 -6.03 -8.34
N LEU A 12 -6.87 -5.98 -9.40
CA LEU A 12 -7.80 -4.87 -9.65
C LEU A 12 -8.86 -4.76 -8.55
N THR A 13 -9.41 -5.88 -8.08
CA THR A 13 -10.37 -5.89 -6.97
C THR A 13 -9.77 -5.31 -5.69
N SER A 14 -8.52 -5.66 -5.38
CA SER A 14 -7.80 -5.12 -4.22
C SER A 14 -7.52 -3.62 -4.36
N LEU A 15 -7.18 -3.15 -5.58
CA LEU A 15 -7.03 -1.73 -5.89
C LEU A 15 -8.34 -0.95 -5.78
N THR A 16 -9.46 -1.52 -6.22
CA THR A 16 -10.78 -0.87 -6.10
C THR A 16 -11.19 -0.71 -4.64
N LYS A 17 -11.00 -1.75 -3.81
CA LYS A 17 -11.23 -1.69 -2.36
C LYS A 17 -10.34 -0.65 -1.67
N ALA A 18 -9.11 -0.50 -2.15
CA ALA A 18 -8.17 0.50 -1.68
C ALA A 18 -8.57 1.94 -2.09
N ALA A 19 -9.00 2.14 -3.33
CA ALA A 19 -9.42 3.43 -3.86
C ALA A 19 -10.75 3.92 -3.26
N GLU A 20 -11.60 3.01 -2.78
CA GLU A 20 -12.79 3.35 -1.99
C GLU A 20 -12.42 4.03 -0.67
N VAL A 21 -11.19 3.79 -0.17
CA VAL A 21 -10.60 4.47 0.99
C VAL A 21 -9.76 5.67 0.52
N ASN A 22 -10.39 6.61 -0.18
CA ASN A 22 -9.77 7.89 -0.52
C ASN A 22 -9.39 8.64 0.76
N THR A 23 -8.09 8.65 1.10
CA THR A 23 -7.51 9.32 2.29
C THR A 23 -8.06 8.74 3.59
N ILE A 24 -7.24 8.01 4.37
CA ILE A 24 -7.63 7.68 5.75
C ILE A 24 -7.54 8.97 6.56
N ILE A 25 -8.59 9.76 6.45
CA ILE A 25 -9.00 10.74 7.43
C ILE A 25 -9.54 9.92 8.59
N GLY A 26 -8.76 9.82 9.67
CA GLY A 26 -9.28 9.18 10.87
C GLY A 26 -10.39 10.02 11.50
N ALA A 27 -11.10 9.42 12.45
CA ALA A 27 -12.19 10.10 13.14
C ALA A 27 -11.71 11.44 13.72
N PRO A 28 -12.47 12.54 13.50
CA PRO A 28 -12.14 13.83 14.09
C PRO A 28 -12.08 13.74 15.61
N ILE A 29 -11.00 14.25 16.19
CA ILE A 29 -10.81 14.37 17.63
C ILE A 29 -11.12 15.81 18.01
N VAL A 30 -12.19 16.01 18.77
CA VAL A 30 -12.55 17.34 19.30
C VAL A 30 -11.89 17.50 20.66
N THR A 31 -11.07 18.53 20.80
CA THR A 31 -10.38 18.87 22.04
C THR A 31 -11.28 19.73 22.95
N ALA A 32 -10.98 19.78 24.24
CA ALA A 32 -11.80 20.48 25.23
C ALA A 32 -11.88 22.01 25.01
N ASP A 33 -10.92 22.58 24.28
CA ASP A 33 -10.87 24.00 23.88
C ASP A 33 -11.61 24.31 22.55
N GLY A 34 -12.21 23.28 21.93
CA GLY A 34 -13.02 23.38 20.72
C GLY A 34 -12.25 23.24 19.42
N ALA A 35 -10.96 22.89 19.45
CA ALA A 35 -10.24 22.53 18.23
C ALA A 35 -10.67 21.14 17.73
N THR A 36 -10.64 20.96 16.41
CA THR A 36 -10.88 19.68 15.74
C THR A 36 -9.58 19.21 15.10
N VAL A 37 -9.13 18.03 15.48
CA VAL A 37 -7.89 17.42 14.99
C VAL A 37 -8.25 16.20 14.15
N MET A 38 -7.88 16.21 12.86
CA MET A 38 -8.11 15.12 11.93
C MET A 38 -6.77 14.48 11.54
N PRO A 39 -6.50 13.23 11.92
CA PRO A 39 -5.31 12.53 11.47
C PRO A 39 -5.43 12.19 9.97
N VAL A 40 -4.38 12.50 9.21
CA VAL A 40 -4.30 12.25 7.77
C VAL A 40 -3.21 11.22 7.52
N SER A 41 -3.56 10.12 6.87
CA SER A 41 -2.61 9.09 6.45
C SER A 41 -2.73 8.79 4.95
N GLN A 42 -1.59 8.57 4.31
CA GLN A 42 -1.49 8.07 2.95
C GLN A 42 -1.39 6.55 2.98
N VAL A 43 -2.22 5.87 2.20
CA VAL A 43 -2.11 4.43 2.00
C VAL A 43 -1.60 4.15 0.60
N THR A 44 -0.56 3.33 0.49
CA THR A 44 0.02 2.90 -0.77
C THR A 44 -0.17 1.40 -0.90
N PHE A 45 -0.69 0.95 -2.04
CA PHE A 45 -0.87 -0.47 -2.33
C PHE A 45 0.04 -0.85 -3.49
N ALA A 46 0.71 -1.99 -3.36
CA ALA A 46 1.55 -2.55 -4.39
C ALA A 46 1.12 -3.99 -4.60
N PHE A 47 0.82 -4.36 -5.84
CA PHE A 47 0.52 -5.72 -6.24
C PHE A 47 1.47 -6.12 -7.35
N MET A 48 2.05 -7.30 -7.23
CA MET A 48 2.93 -7.91 -8.20
C MET A 48 2.32 -9.25 -8.60
N ALA A 49 2.26 -9.49 -9.90
CA ALA A 49 1.68 -10.69 -10.49
C ALA A 49 2.60 -11.16 -11.59
N GLY A 50 2.86 -12.46 -11.65
CA GLY A 50 3.68 -13.07 -12.70
C GLY A 50 3.33 -14.53 -12.88
N GLY A 51 3.43 -15.02 -14.11
CA GLY A 51 3.26 -16.44 -14.40
C GLY A 51 3.93 -16.82 -15.70
N GLY A 52 4.36 -18.07 -15.78
CA GLY A 52 5.05 -18.63 -16.92
C GLY A 52 4.55 -20.02 -17.24
N GLU A 53 4.55 -20.35 -18.51
CA GLU A 53 4.33 -21.71 -18.99
C GLU A 53 5.67 -22.44 -19.04
N TYR A 54 5.73 -23.68 -18.54
CA TYR A 54 6.96 -24.48 -18.51
C TYR A 54 6.78 -25.76 -19.31
N GLY A 55 7.71 -26.04 -20.23
CA GLY A 55 7.76 -27.27 -21.04
C GLY A 55 7.76 -27.04 -22.55
N GLU A 56 8.51 -27.86 -23.29
CA GLU A 56 8.85 -27.65 -24.72
C GLU A 56 7.75 -28.02 -25.74
N LYS A 57 6.52 -28.36 -25.31
CA LYS A 57 5.45 -28.80 -26.24
C LYS A 57 4.24 -27.87 -26.20
N PRO A 58 3.72 -27.43 -27.36
CA PRO A 58 2.50 -26.64 -27.39
C PRO A 58 1.33 -27.55 -26.99
N ARG A 59 0.54 -27.12 -26.00
CA ARG A 59 -0.67 -27.80 -25.49
C ARG A 59 -0.42 -29.10 -24.70
N ARG A 60 -0.08 -28.96 -23.42
CA ARG A 60 -0.73 -29.77 -22.39
C ARG A 60 -1.35 -28.83 -21.37
N GLU A 61 -2.66 -28.93 -21.21
CA GLU A 61 -3.39 -28.28 -20.12
C GLU A 61 -2.74 -28.71 -18.80
N GLY A 62 -2.17 -27.77 -18.05
CA GLY A 62 -1.53 -28.03 -16.74
C GLY A 62 -0.08 -27.54 -16.56
N ASN A 63 0.53 -26.91 -17.55
CA ASN A 63 1.93 -26.47 -17.49
C ASN A 63 2.12 -24.98 -17.14
N PHE A 64 1.20 -24.38 -16.38
CA PHE A 64 1.30 -22.99 -15.94
C PHE A 64 1.77 -22.93 -14.48
N ALA A 65 2.77 -22.11 -14.19
CA ALA A 65 3.11 -21.71 -12.84
C ALA A 65 2.99 -20.20 -12.72
N GLY A 66 2.03 -19.76 -11.91
CA GLY A 66 1.78 -18.37 -11.59
C GLY A 66 1.95 -18.10 -10.10
N GLY A 67 2.35 -16.89 -9.78
CA GLY A 67 2.41 -16.35 -8.43
C GLY A 67 1.95 -14.90 -8.41
N SER A 68 1.31 -14.52 -7.32
CA SER A 68 0.97 -13.13 -7.04
C SER A 68 1.30 -12.80 -5.60
N GLY A 69 1.67 -11.55 -5.36
CA GLY A 69 1.98 -11.02 -4.04
C GLY A 69 1.60 -9.56 -4.00
N GLY A 70 1.17 -9.07 -2.84
CA GLY A 70 0.85 -7.67 -2.67
C GLY A 70 1.12 -7.20 -1.26
N GLY A 71 1.30 -5.90 -1.11
CA GLY A 71 1.50 -5.23 0.16
C GLY A 71 0.73 -3.92 0.19
N ALA A 72 0.38 -3.50 1.40
CA ALA A 72 -0.13 -2.17 1.67
C ALA A 72 0.79 -1.49 2.68
N THR A 73 0.98 -0.19 2.54
CA THR A 73 1.74 0.63 3.49
C THR A 73 0.88 1.81 3.89
N LEU A 74 0.74 2.01 5.20
CA LEU A 74 0.09 3.17 5.78
C LEU A 74 1.17 4.14 6.29
N THR A 75 1.23 5.32 5.69
CA THR A 75 2.16 6.38 6.03
C THR A 75 1.38 7.52 6.68
N PRO A 76 1.58 7.78 7.99
CA PRO A 76 1.03 8.98 8.62
C PRO A 76 1.62 10.22 7.97
N VAL A 77 0.77 11.10 7.43
CA VAL A 77 1.18 12.37 6.82
C VAL A 77 1.19 13.46 7.88
N GLY A 78 0.25 13.42 8.82
CA GLY A 78 0.17 14.38 9.90
C GLY A 78 -1.24 14.57 10.44
N PHE A 79 -1.47 15.73 11.03
CA PHE A 79 -2.73 16.12 11.65
C PHE A 79 -3.21 17.45 11.11
N LEU A 80 -4.41 17.47 10.53
CA LEU A 80 -5.12 18.68 10.19
C LEU A 80 -5.78 19.22 11.45
N VAL A 81 -5.40 20.42 11.87
CA VAL A 81 -5.96 21.10 13.05
C VAL A 81 -6.81 22.27 12.58
N ILE A 82 -8.06 22.27 13.03
CA ILE A 82 -9.04 23.32 12.77
C ILE A 82 -9.40 23.93 14.11
N ASP A 83 -9.07 25.20 14.32
CA ASP A 83 -9.43 25.93 15.54
C ASP A 83 -9.82 27.38 15.22
N ARG A 84 -9.94 28.23 16.26
CA ARG A 84 -10.30 29.65 16.11
C ARG A 84 -9.31 30.47 15.28
N SER A 85 -8.07 30.00 15.14
CA SER A 85 -7.03 30.64 14.31
C SER A 85 -7.10 30.23 12.83
N GLY A 86 -7.92 29.22 12.50
CA GLY A 86 -8.11 28.72 11.15
C GLY A 86 -7.68 27.26 11.00
N VAL A 87 -7.26 26.89 9.79
CA VAL A 87 -6.86 25.54 9.41
C VAL A 87 -5.34 25.47 9.25
N ARG A 88 -4.69 24.52 9.93
CA ARG A 88 -3.25 24.25 9.78
C ARG A 88 -2.96 22.76 9.72
N MET A 89 -1.90 22.37 9.04
CA MET A 89 -1.39 21.01 9.00
C MET A 89 -0.17 20.88 9.91
N ILE A 90 -0.14 19.85 10.73
CA ILE A 90 1.03 19.44 11.52
C ILE A 90 1.59 18.19 10.86
N GLU A 91 2.76 18.28 10.23
CA GLU A 91 3.37 17.15 9.51
C GLU A 91 3.95 16.10 10.47
N SER A 92 3.73 14.83 10.16
CA SER A 92 4.40 13.71 10.81
C SER A 92 5.79 13.55 10.19
N GLY A 93 6.85 13.64 11.00
CA GLY A 93 8.22 13.37 10.55
C GLY A 93 8.36 12.02 9.84
N GLY A 94 9.19 11.98 8.79
CA GLY A 94 9.13 11.05 7.67
C GLY A 94 9.16 9.54 8.00
N ALA A 95 8.16 8.81 7.52
CA ALA A 95 8.18 7.34 7.45
C ALA A 95 9.06 6.80 6.31
N LEU A 96 9.39 7.65 5.32
CA LEU A 96 10.18 7.28 4.14
C LEU A 96 11.62 6.88 4.50
N ASP A 97 12.25 7.57 5.45
CA ASP A 97 13.61 7.26 5.90
C ASP A 97 13.69 5.84 6.49
N LYS A 98 12.67 5.43 7.25
CA LYS A 98 12.59 4.09 7.85
C LYS A 98 12.41 2.98 6.82
N ILE A 99 11.68 3.24 5.73
CA ILE A 99 11.47 2.27 4.65
C ILE A 99 12.75 2.10 3.82
N ALA A 100 13.45 3.20 3.53
CA ALA A 100 14.73 3.16 2.82
C ALA A 100 15.77 2.36 3.62
N ASP A 101 15.84 2.55 4.94
CA ASP A 101 16.74 1.80 5.81
C ASP A 101 16.35 0.32 5.92
N ALA A 102 15.06 0.00 6.01
CA ALA A 102 14.59 -1.39 6.01
C ALA A 102 14.92 -2.11 4.68
N ALA A 103 14.74 -1.43 3.54
CA ALA A 103 15.06 -1.99 2.24
C ALA A 103 16.56 -2.22 2.07
N LYS A 104 17.42 -1.30 2.55
CA LYS A 104 18.87 -1.48 2.58
C LYS A 104 19.27 -2.68 3.43
N ASN A 105 18.71 -2.81 4.63
CA ASN A 105 18.99 -3.94 5.52
C ASN A 105 18.61 -5.29 4.90
N ILE A 106 17.48 -5.35 4.17
CA ILE A 106 17.07 -6.56 3.44
C ILE A 106 18.06 -6.85 2.30
N ALA A 107 18.41 -5.84 1.49
CA ALA A 107 19.36 -6.00 0.40
C ALA A 107 20.75 -6.46 0.87
N ASP A 108 21.20 -5.95 2.01
CA ASP A 108 22.47 -6.34 2.63
C ASP A 108 22.40 -7.77 3.19
N ALA A 109 21.26 -8.20 3.74
CA ALA A 109 21.05 -9.58 4.18
C ALA A 109 21.09 -10.59 3.02
N PHE A 110 20.68 -10.19 1.81
CA PHE A 110 20.79 -11.03 0.61
C PHE A 110 22.17 -10.96 -0.07
N ARG A 111 22.94 -9.89 0.13
CA ARG A 111 24.34 -9.78 -0.37
C ARG A 111 25.37 -10.48 0.52
N GLY A 112 25.01 -10.86 1.73
CA GLY A 112 25.87 -11.53 2.71
C GLY A 112 25.87 -13.07 2.67
N GLN A 113 25.28 -13.71 1.65
CA GLN A 113 25.42 -15.15 1.37
C GLN A 113 26.22 -15.40 0.09
#